data_AF-A0A8B6Y5K5-F1
#
_entry.id   AF-A0A8B6Y5K5-F1
#
_cell.length_a   1.000
_cell.length_b   1.000
_cell.length_c   1.000
_cell.angle_alpha   90.00
_cell.angle_beta   90.00
_cell.angle_gamma   90.00
#
_symmetry.space_group_name_H-M   'P 1'
#
loop_
_entity.id
_entity.type
_entity.pdbx_description
1 polymer ?
#
loop_
_entity_poly.entity_id
_entity_poly.type
_entity_poly.pdbx_seq_one_letter_code
_entity_poly.pdbx_strand_id
1 'polypeptide(L)'
;MSSVSNNSISHEIDDVVTDKSEVLPVFCQSLEALLQKGIKRGLGVTGLVDRDYWNVIEGLISSNKVVIKPSLSLSHTICLVQQCKKTTTTLARGRLFIRIALTKSLLHQTFQCLFENQDYVK
;
A
#
# COMPACT_ATOMS: atom_id res chain seq x y z
N MET A 1 -15.11 18.14 -55.53
CA MET A 1 -14.29 18.72 -54.45
C MET A 1 -14.65 17.97 -53.18
N SER A 2 -13.82 17.00 -52.80
CA SER A 2 -14.07 16.13 -51.65
C SER A 2 -13.66 16.85 -50.37
N SER A 3 -14.62 17.19 -49.54
CA SER A 3 -14.39 17.73 -48.20
C SER A 3 -13.98 16.57 -47.28
N VAL A 4 -12.68 16.46 -47.02
CA VAL A 4 -12.11 15.52 -46.06
C VAL A 4 -12.65 15.89 -44.68
N SER A 5 -13.45 14.99 -44.10
CA SER A 5 -13.85 15.07 -42.69
C SER A 5 -12.61 14.81 -41.84
N ASN A 6 -12.12 15.86 -41.17
CA ASN A 6 -11.11 15.73 -40.13
C ASN A 6 -11.75 15.00 -38.95
N ASN A 7 -11.48 13.69 -38.88
CA ASN A 7 -11.85 12.87 -37.75
C ASN A 7 -11.01 13.34 -36.56
N SER A 8 -11.64 14.03 -35.61
CA SER A 8 -11.03 14.42 -34.34
C SER A 8 -10.68 13.16 -33.57
N ILE A 9 -9.43 12.73 -33.67
CA ILE A 9 -8.86 11.70 -32.82
C ILE A 9 -8.88 12.25 -31.40
N SER A 10 -9.86 11.81 -30.62
CA SER A 10 -9.84 11.93 -29.17
C SER A 10 -8.60 11.19 -28.67
N HIS A 11 -7.52 11.93 -28.43
CA HIS A 11 -6.45 11.49 -27.56
C HIS A 11 -7.09 11.25 -26.19
N GLU A 12 -7.36 9.99 -25.85
CA GLU A 12 -7.43 9.54 -24.46
C GLU A 12 -6.09 9.90 -23.84
N ILE A 13 -6.02 11.08 -23.24
CA ILE A 13 -5.02 11.34 -22.21
C ILE A 13 -5.43 10.37 -21.11
N ASP A 14 -4.60 9.35 -20.92
CA ASP A 14 -4.63 8.43 -19.79
C ASP A 14 -4.56 9.30 -18.52
N ASP A 15 -5.72 9.76 -18.04
CA ASP A 15 -5.82 10.79 -17.03
C ASP A 15 -5.19 10.26 -15.74
N VAL A 16 -4.10 10.90 -15.30
CA VAL A 16 -3.41 10.53 -14.07
C VAL A 16 -4.43 10.52 -12.93
N VAL A 17 -4.62 9.36 -12.30
CA VAL A 17 -5.55 9.22 -11.18
C VAL A 17 -5.07 10.11 -10.04
N THR A 18 -5.88 11.11 -9.69
CA THR A 18 -5.64 12.03 -8.56
C THR A 18 -6.64 11.79 -7.44
N ASP A 19 -6.46 12.50 -6.32
CA ASP A 19 -7.40 12.48 -5.18
C ASP A 19 -8.80 12.99 -5.50
N LYS A 20 -8.99 13.63 -6.67
CA LYS A 20 -10.31 14.05 -7.15
C LYS A 20 -11.10 12.89 -7.77
N SER A 21 -10.44 11.75 -8.02
CA SER A 21 -11.07 10.57 -8.59
C SER A 21 -12.00 9.90 -7.58
N GLU A 22 -13.25 9.65 -7.96
CA GLU A 22 -14.23 8.96 -7.11
C GLU A 22 -13.89 7.48 -6.89
N VAL A 23 -13.14 6.86 -7.82
CA VAL A 23 -12.78 5.44 -7.74
C VAL A 23 -11.59 5.17 -6.82
N LEU A 24 -10.67 6.15 -6.67
CA LEU A 24 -9.46 5.98 -5.87
C LEU A 24 -9.74 5.69 -4.39
N PRO A 25 -10.66 6.41 -3.70
CA PRO A 25 -11.04 6.08 -2.33
C PRO A 25 -11.59 4.66 -2.17
N VAL A 26 -12.51 4.25 -3.06
CA VAL A 26 -13.14 2.92 -3.02
C VAL A 26 -12.09 1.82 -3.19
N PHE A 27 -11.15 2.03 -4.10
CA PHE A 27 -10.05 1.10 -4.32
C PHE A 27 -9.10 1.01 -3.13
N CYS A 28 -8.71 2.15 -2.54
CA CYS A 28 -7.85 2.18 -1.36
C CYS A 28 -8.53 1.49 -0.15
N GLN A 29 -9.83 1.70 0.04
CA GLN A 29 -10.61 1.03 1.08
C GLN A 29 -10.68 -0.49 0.86
N SER A 30 -10.85 -0.92 -0.40
CA SER A 30 -10.86 -2.34 -0.74
C SER A 30 -9.49 -3.00 -0.47
N LEU A 31 -8.39 -2.30 -0.78
CA LEU A 31 -7.04 -2.75 -0.45
C LEU A 31 -6.79 -2.79 1.06
N GLU A 32 -7.23 -1.78 1.81
CA GLU A 32 -7.16 -1.77 3.27
C GLU A 32 -7.90 -2.97 3.86
N ALA A 33 -9.14 -3.20 3.43
CA ALA A 33 -9.93 -4.35 3.87
C ALA A 33 -9.27 -5.69 3.51
N LEU A 34 -8.67 -5.80 2.32
CA LEU A 34 -7.92 -6.99 1.90
C LEU A 34 -6.71 -7.23 2.80
N LEU A 35 -5.94 -6.19 3.09
CA LEU A 35 -4.74 -6.27 3.92
C LEU A 35 -5.07 -6.57 5.39
N GLN A 36 -6.22 -6.10 5.87
CA GLN A 36 -6.70 -6.41 7.23
C GLN A 36 -7.21 -7.84 7.38
N LYS A 37 -7.64 -8.49 6.29
CA LYS A 37 -8.11 -9.88 6.36
C LYS A 37 -6.99 -10.81 6.78
N GLY A 38 -7.28 -11.64 7.78
CA GLY A 38 -6.36 -12.67 8.26
C GLY A 38 -5.33 -12.18 9.26
N ILE A 39 -5.31 -10.89 9.61
CA ILE A 39 -4.44 -10.39 10.68
C ILE A 39 -5.02 -10.80 12.03
N LYS A 40 -4.29 -11.63 12.75
CA LYS A 40 -4.65 -12.01 14.12
C LYS A 40 -4.26 -10.88 15.08
N ARG A 41 -5.13 -10.65 16.07
CA ARG A 41 -4.81 -9.80 17.22
C ARG A 41 -3.55 -10.33 17.91
N GLY A 42 -2.61 -9.43 18.21
CA GLY A 42 -1.38 -9.78 18.90
C GLY A 42 -1.58 -9.78 20.42
N LEU A 43 -0.62 -10.36 21.13
CA LEU A 43 -0.46 -10.18 22.58
C LEU A 43 0.65 -9.16 22.81
N GLY A 44 0.31 -8.01 23.37
CA GLY A 44 1.24 -6.99 23.85
C GLY A 44 1.48 -7.08 25.36
N VAL A 45 2.37 -6.23 25.86
CA VAL A 45 2.80 -6.21 27.28
C VAL A 45 1.63 -5.92 28.24
N THR A 46 0.60 -5.22 27.78
CA THR A 46 -0.58 -4.84 28.59
C THR A 46 -1.88 -5.56 28.18
N GLY A 47 -1.80 -6.60 27.33
CA GLY A 47 -2.96 -7.37 26.87
C GLY A 47 -3.06 -7.51 25.36
N LEU A 48 -4.25 -7.82 24.84
CA LEU A 48 -4.50 -7.94 23.40
C LEU A 48 -4.29 -6.59 22.72
N VAL A 49 -3.40 -6.56 21.72
CA VAL A 49 -3.16 -5.38 20.88
C VAL A 49 -3.76 -5.65 19.51
N ASP A 50 -4.59 -4.73 19.03
CA ASP A 50 -5.05 -4.72 17.66
C ASP A 50 -3.83 -4.49 16.75
N ARG A 51 -3.38 -5.57 16.12
CA ARG A 51 -2.34 -5.55 15.10
C ARG A 51 -3.04 -5.10 13.82
N ASP A 52 -2.60 -3.98 13.26
CA ASP A 52 -3.07 -3.53 11.96
C ASP A 52 -2.10 -3.98 10.85
N TYR A 53 -2.55 -3.97 9.60
CA TYR A 53 -1.73 -4.37 8.46
C TYR A 53 -0.47 -3.54 8.32
N TRP A 54 -0.51 -2.27 8.76
CA TRP A 54 0.70 -1.46 8.80
C TRP A 54 1.78 -2.06 9.72
N ASN A 55 1.43 -2.62 10.88
CA ASN A 55 2.44 -3.22 11.78
C ASN A 55 3.14 -4.43 11.15
N VAL A 56 2.43 -5.17 10.29
CA VAL A 56 3.01 -6.30 9.55
C VAL A 56 3.97 -5.76 8.50
N ILE A 57 3.55 -4.78 7.71
CA ILE A 57 4.39 -4.17 6.66
C ILE A 57 5.62 -3.50 7.28
N GLU A 58 5.43 -2.78 8.38
CA GLU A 58 6.49 -2.10 9.12
C GLU A 58 7.55 -3.08 9.64
N GLY A 59 7.13 -4.25 10.14
CA GLY A 59 8.07 -5.22 10.67
C GLY A 59 8.83 -6.01 9.60
N LEU A 60 8.52 -5.86 8.30
CA LEU A 60 9.26 -6.51 7.22
C LEU A 60 10.74 -6.11 7.20
N ILE A 61 11.06 -4.86 7.59
CA ILE A 61 12.43 -4.36 7.59
C ILE A 61 13.24 -4.79 8.82
N SER A 62 12.58 -4.99 9.97
CA SER A 62 13.26 -5.14 11.27
C SER A 62 13.12 -6.53 11.90
N SER A 63 12.15 -7.34 11.49
CA SER A 63 11.94 -8.65 12.10
C SER A 63 12.97 -9.68 11.64
N ASN A 64 13.53 -10.42 12.60
CA ASN A 64 14.38 -11.60 12.33
C ASN A 64 13.59 -12.80 11.78
N LYS A 65 12.25 -12.75 11.82
CA LYS A 65 11.37 -13.78 11.26
C LYS A 65 11.14 -13.61 9.75
N VAL A 66 11.57 -12.48 9.18
CA VAL A 66 11.46 -12.19 7.75
C VAL A 66 12.62 -12.90 7.04
N VAL A 67 12.27 -13.84 6.17
CA VAL A 67 13.21 -14.66 5.40
C VAL A 67 13.64 -13.90 4.15
N ILE A 68 12.68 -13.37 3.39
CA ILE A 68 12.95 -12.59 2.18
C ILE A 68 12.83 -11.12 2.50
N LYS A 69 13.94 -10.39 2.40
CA LYS A 69 13.97 -8.95 2.70
C LYS A 69 13.25 -8.15 1.60
N PRO A 70 12.51 -7.09 1.97
CA PRO A 70 11.89 -6.20 1.01
C PRO A 70 12.93 -5.56 0.08
N SER A 71 12.52 -5.22 -1.15
CA SER A 71 13.37 -4.47 -2.08
C SER A 71 13.82 -3.14 -1.48
N LEU A 72 14.89 -2.54 -2.01
CA LEU A 72 15.36 -1.23 -1.54
C LEU A 72 14.26 -0.16 -1.65
N SER A 73 13.51 -0.16 -2.75
CA SER A 73 12.39 0.77 -2.98
C SER A 73 11.24 0.59 -1.99
N LEU A 74 10.90 -0.66 -1.67
CA LEU A 74 9.88 -0.98 -0.67
C LEU A 74 10.35 -0.59 0.74
N SER A 75 11.59 -0.95 1.10
CA SER A 75 12.22 -0.61 2.39
C SER A 75 12.26 0.90 2.60
N HIS A 76 12.72 1.66 1.61
CA HIS A 76 12.76 3.12 1.67
C HIS A 76 11.35 3.71 1.84
N THR A 77 10.35 3.16 1.15
CA THR A 77 8.96 3.62 1.28
C THR A 77 8.39 3.33 2.66
N ILE A 78 8.69 2.16 3.25
CA ILE A 78 8.31 1.83 4.63
C ILE A 78 8.92 2.84 5.60
N CYS A 79 10.24 3.08 5.52
CA CYS A 79 10.94 4.05 6.35
C CYS A 79 10.36 5.48 6.22
N LEU A 80 10.04 5.91 5.00
CA LEU A 80 9.46 7.22 4.74
C LEU A 80 8.11 7.40 5.45
N VAL A 81 7.26 6.36 5.45
CA VAL A 81 5.97 6.39 6.16
C VAL A 81 6.18 6.39 7.67
N GLN A 82 7.12 5.61 8.20
CA GLN A 82 7.44 5.59 9.63
C GLN A 82 7.87 6.97 10.14
N GLN A 83 8.68 7.68 9.34
CA GLN A 83 9.20 9.00 9.67
C GLN A 83 8.18 10.14 9.47
N CYS A 84 7.03 9.87 8.85
CA CYS A 84 6.00 10.88 8.62
C CYS A 84 5.32 11.29 9.94
N LYS A 85 5.70 12.47 10.45
CA LYS A 85 5.17 13.04 11.70
C LYS A 85 3.69 13.46 11.62
N LYS A 86 3.15 13.65 10.42
CA LYS A 86 1.75 14.04 10.21
C LYS A 86 0.77 12.89 10.46
N THR A 87 1.22 11.65 10.36
CA THR A 87 0.41 10.44 10.59
C THR A 87 0.79 9.80 11.91
N THR A 88 -0.05 10.01 12.93
CA THR A 88 0.24 9.58 14.31
C THR A 88 -0.29 8.18 14.63
N THR A 89 -1.34 7.74 13.97
CA THR A 89 -1.95 6.42 14.18
C THR A 89 -1.41 5.37 13.21
N THR A 90 -1.36 4.12 13.66
CA THR A 90 -0.99 2.96 12.84
C THR A 90 -1.84 2.87 11.57
N LEU A 91 -3.16 3.04 11.70
CA LEU A 91 -4.10 3.02 10.57
C LEU A 91 -3.82 4.17 9.57
N ALA A 92 -3.56 5.39 10.06
CA ALA A 92 -3.23 6.51 9.18
C ALA A 92 -1.91 6.29 8.42
N ARG A 93 -0.92 5.64 9.06
CA ARG A 93 0.34 5.24 8.41
C ARG A 93 0.10 4.16 7.35
N GLY A 94 -0.72 3.15 7.64
CA GLY A 94 -1.13 2.15 6.65
C GLY A 94 -1.78 2.77 5.42
N ARG A 95 -2.70 3.73 5.62
CA ARG A 95 -3.36 4.45 4.52
C ARG A 95 -2.39 5.28 3.70
N LEU A 96 -1.48 5.99 4.38
CA LEU A 96 -0.41 6.75 3.72
C LEU A 96 0.49 5.81 2.90
N PHE A 97 0.83 4.65 3.43
CA PHE A 97 1.60 3.64 2.71
C PHE A 97 0.90 3.16 1.45
N ILE A 98 -0.40 2.79 1.51
CA ILE A 98 -1.17 2.35 0.32
C ILE A 98 -1.09 3.40 -0.78
N ARG A 99 -1.30 4.68 -0.44
CA ARG A 99 -1.25 5.79 -1.39
C ARG A 99 0.12 5.93 -2.04
N ILE A 100 1.19 5.89 -1.25
CA ILE A 100 2.56 6.00 -1.79
C ILE A 100 2.93 4.76 -2.63
N ALA A 101 2.51 3.57 -2.20
CA ALA A 101 2.75 2.34 -2.93
C ALA A 101 2.04 2.33 -4.28
N LEU A 102 0.85 2.95 -4.38
CA LEU A 102 0.17 3.19 -5.65
C LEU A 102 0.95 4.16 -6.54
N THR A 103 1.34 5.32 -6.01
CA THR A 103 2.11 6.32 -6.76
C THR A 103 3.45 5.78 -7.27
N LYS A 104 4.08 4.87 -6.52
CA LYS A 104 5.39 4.28 -6.86
C LYS A 104 5.30 2.91 -7.54
N SER A 105 4.10 2.42 -7.85
CA SER A 105 3.88 1.08 -8.41
C SER A 105 4.50 -0.06 -7.59
N LEU A 106 4.48 0.06 -6.26
CA LEU A 106 5.07 -0.88 -5.30
C LEU A 106 4.09 -1.91 -4.73
N LEU A 107 2.81 -1.86 -5.09
CA LEU A 107 1.82 -2.81 -4.58
C LEU A 107 2.21 -4.26 -4.90
N HIS A 108 2.64 -4.53 -6.14
CA HIS A 108 3.07 -5.87 -6.53
C HIS A 108 4.23 -6.38 -5.64
N GLN A 109 5.27 -5.57 -5.48
CA GLN A 109 6.41 -5.90 -4.62
C GLN A 109 6.00 -6.09 -3.16
N THR A 110 5.03 -5.31 -2.69
CA THR A 110 4.49 -5.42 -1.33
C THR A 110 3.81 -6.78 -1.14
N PHE A 111 2.87 -7.15 -2.02
CA PHE A 111 2.17 -8.42 -1.93
C PHE A 111 3.09 -9.61 -2.14
N GLN A 112 4.04 -9.52 -3.08
CA GLN A 112 5.05 -10.55 -3.26
C GLN A 112 5.87 -10.77 -2.00
N CYS A 113 6.39 -9.70 -1.39
CA CYS A 113 7.17 -9.80 -0.16
C CYS A 113 6.35 -10.38 1.00
N LEU A 114 5.08 -9.98 1.15
CA LEU A 114 4.17 -10.57 2.15
C LEU A 114 3.91 -12.06 1.87
N PHE A 115 3.71 -12.43 0.61
CA PHE A 115 3.47 -13.82 0.20
C PHE A 115 4.71 -14.70 0.38
N GLU A 116 5.91 -14.19 0.15
CA GLU A 116 7.16 -14.93 0.38
C GLU A 116 7.47 -15.10 1.88
N ASN A 117 6.87 -14.27 2.73
CA ASN A 117 7.06 -14.28 4.18
C ASN A 117 5.79 -14.72 4.93
N GLN A 118 5.02 -15.69 4.42
CA GLN A 118 3.73 -16.08 5.02
C GLN A 118 3.83 -16.44 6.51
N ASP A 119 4.91 -17.08 6.93
CA ASP A 119 5.07 -17.52 8.32
C ASP A 119 5.37 -16.36 9.28
N TYR A 120 5.85 -15.23 8.76
CA TYR A 120 5.95 -13.97 9.52
C TYR A 120 4.60 -13.26 9.65
N VAL A 121 3.75 -13.37 8.62
CA VAL A 121 2.44 -12.71 8.57
C VAL A 121 1.43 -13.39 9.50
N LYS A 122 1.55 -14.71 9.72
CA LYS A 122 0.62 -15.57 10.49
C LYS A 122 0.58 -15.34 12.01
#